data_AF-A0A944WKE6-F1
#
_entry.id   AF-A0A944WKE6-F1
#
_cell.length_a   1.000
_cell.length_b   1.000
_cell.length_c   1.000
_cell.angle_alpha   90.00
_cell.angle_beta   90.00
_cell.angle_gamma   90.00
#
_symmetry.space_group_name_H-M   'P 1'
#
loop_
_entity.id
_entity.type
_entity.pdbx_description
1 polymer ?
#
loop_
_entity_poly.entity_id
_entity_poly.type
_entity_poly.pdbx_seq_one_letter_code
_entity_poly.pdbx_strand_id
1 'polypeptide(L)'
;MNWFSSRKSIHWWILFGILVGATVFYVNELFPKWSLKYPTDWRIPLRFWISDLMRWLVSDTPSAINFTNVTFKEITRFLAAVLTYPLDFVIDLLSTGFRFEPGDGPADIPRLPWLTVAGCGIWFAHRLGGMHLALIVGGCLTYLVLFGQWTSAMMTFSSILIAVPIGVVGGITLGILAFRFPRLERPTSTLLDMMQTVPV
;
A
#
# COMPACT_ATOMS: atom_id res chain seq x y z
N MET A 1 8.33 -49.20 -7.67
CA MET A 1 9.74 -48.79 -7.59
C MET A 1 10.35 -48.92 -8.97
N ASN A 2 10.30 -47.87 -9.79
CA ASN A 2 10.88 -47.81 -11.15
C ASN A 2 11.56 -46.42 -11.25
N TRP A 3 12.78 -46.16 -10.74
CA TRP A 3 14.13 -46.62 -11.10
C TRP A 3 14.52 -46.41 -12.58
N PHE A 4 15.02 -45.20 -12.87
CA PHE A 4 15.93 -44.76 -13.96
C PHE A 4 15.43 -44.72 -15.42
N SER A 5 15.36 -43.53 -16.05
CA SER A 5 16.43 -42.74 -16.72
C SER A 5 16.68 -43.22 -18.17
N SER A 6 16.61 -42.39 -19.21
CA SER A 6 17.83 -41.69 -19.67
C SER A 6 17.54 -40.58 -20.73
N ARG A 7 16.28 -40.30 -21.11
CA ARG A 7 16.02 -39.34 -22.21
C ARG A 7 16.03 -37.86 -21.83
N LYS A 8 15.77 -37.50 -20.57
CA LYS A 8 15.75 -36.09 -20.15
C LYS A 8 17.16 -35.49 -19.96
N SER A 9 18.18 -36.32 -19.72
CA SER A 9 19.56 -35.87 -19.46
C SER A 9 20.21 -35.24 -20.70
N ILE A 10 19.97 -35.81 -21.89
CA ILE A 10 20.63 -35.37 -23.12
C ILE A 10 20.30 -33.90 -23.48
N HIS A 11 19.06 -33.46 -23.25
CA HIS A 11 18.63 -32.09 -23.56
C HIS A 11 19.28 -31.06 -22.64
N TRP A 12 19.52 -31.41 -21.37
CA TRP A 12 20.24 -30.54 -20.44
C TRP A 12 21.72 -30.42 -20.79
N TRP A 13 22.37 -31.49 -21.25
CA TRP A 13 23.75 -31.44 -21.73
C TRP A 13 23.88 -30.66 -23.05
N ILE A 14 22.90 -30.75 -23.95
CA ILE A 14 22.85 -29.94 -25.18
C ILE A 14 22.66 -28.45 -24.84
N LEU A 15 21.73 -28.11 -23.96
CA LEU A 15 21.52 -26.72 -23.51
C LEU A 15 22.76 -26.18 -22.80
N PHE A 16 23.40 -26.99 -21.94
CA PHE A 16 24.64 -26.62 -21.27
C PHE A 16 25.78 -26.41 -22.27
N GLY A 17 25.92 -27.28 -23.28
CA GLY A 17 26.88 -27.12 -24.37
C GLY A 17 26.66 -25.83 -25.18
N ILE A 18 25.40 -25.48 -25.47
CA ILE A 18 25.05 -24.23 -26.16
C ILE A 18 25.39 -23.01 -25.30
N LEU A 19 25.11 -23.06 -23.99
CA LEU A 19 25.36 -21.96 -23.05
C LEU A 19 26.87 -21.74 -22.83
N VAL A 20 27.64 -22.81 -22.68
CA VAL A 20 29.11 -22.77 -22.61
C VAL A 20 29.70 -22.27 -23.92
N GLY A 21 29.21 -22.76 -25.07
CA GLY A 21 29.63 -22.29 -26.40
C GLY A 21 29.36 -20.79 -26.60
N ALA A 22 28.18 -20.31 -26.20
CA ALA A 22 27.84 -18.89 -26.23
C ALA A 22 28.71 -18.06 -25.27
N THR A 23 29.05 -18.58 -24.09
CA THR A 23 29.95 -17.87 -23.16
C THR A 23 31.39 -17.80 -23.69
N VAL A 24 31.89 -18.88 -24.30
CA VAL A 24 33.22 -18.93 -24.93
C VAL A 24 33.29 -18.00 -26.15
N PHE A 25 32.24 -17.93 -26.98
CA PHE A 25 32.16 -16.98 -28.09
C PHE A 25 32.13 -15.53 -27.62
N TYR A 26 31.50 -15.25 -26.47
CA TYR A 26 31.41 -13.92 -25.86
C TYR A 26 32.78 -13.46 -25.33
N VAL A 27 33.51 -14.34 -24.64
CA VAL A 27 34.84 -14.07 -24.10
C VAL A 27 35.90 -13.87 -25.19
N ASN A 28 35.76 -14.53 -26.34
CA ASN A 28 36.71 -14.43 -27.46
C ASN A 28 36.39 -13.29 -28.44
N GLU A 29 35.47 -12.37 -28.12
CA GLU A 29 35.03 -11.26 -29.00
C GLU A 29 34.54 -11.67 -30.40
N LEU A 30 34.25 -12.97 -30.62
CA LEU A 30 33.84 -13.53 -31.91
C LEU A 30 32.34 -13.29 -32.21
N PHE A 31 31.58 -12.74 -31.27
CA PHE A 31 30.22 -12.31 -31.55
C PHE A 31 30.22 -11.13 -32.53
N PRO A 32 29.47 -11.22 -33.63
CA PRO A 32 29.31 -10.09 -34.54
C PRO A 32 28.85 -8.84 -33.77
N LYS A 33 29.51 -7.69 -33.95
CA LYS A 33 29.24 -6.45 -33.20
C LYS A 33 27.77 -5.99 -33.23
N TRP A 34 27.02 -6.40 -34.25
CA TRP A 34 25.57 -6.15 -34.39
C TRP A 34 24.70 -7.00 -33.44
N SER A 35 25.19 -8.16 -33.00
CA SER A 35 24.48 -9.09 -32.10
C SER A 35 24.66 -8.74 -30.62
N LEU A 36 25.74 -8.03 -30.29
CA LEU A 36 26.04 -7.56 -28.93
C LEU A 36 25.34 -6.24 -28.61
N LYS A 37 25.09 -5.40 -29.62
CA LYS A 37 24.36 -4.14 -29.46
C LYS A 37 22.90 -4.37 -29.81
N TYR A 38 22.03 -4.43 -28.80
CA TYR A 38 20.60 -4.42 -29.03
C TYR A 38 20.21 -3.18 -29.86
N PRO A 39 19.24 -3.28 -30.81
CA PRO A 39 18.83 -2.15 -31.64
C PRO A 39 18.28 -1.04 -30.75
N THR A 40 19.06 0.02 -30.56
CA THR A 40 18.68 1.14 -29.68
C THR A 40 17.59 2.00 -30.32
N ASP A 41 17.50 1.97 -31.66
CA ASP A 41 16.56 2.77 -32.46
C ASP A 41 15.10 2.30 -32.34
N TRP A 42 14.86 1.09 -31.82
CA TRP A 42 13.51 0.53 -31.61
C TRP A 42 13.02 0.68 -30.18
N ARG A 43 13.77 1.39 -29.32
CA ARG A 43 13.30 1.68 -27.97
C ARG A 43 12.16 2.69 -28.04
N ILE A 44 10.95 2.21 -27.75
CA ILE A 44 9.77 3.06 -27.60
C ILE A 44 10.09 4.09 -26.48
N PRO A 45 9.98 5.40 -26.76
CA PRO A 45 10.33 6.46 -25.82
C PRO A 45 9.28 6.64 -24.70
N LEU A 46 8.80 5.55 -24.11
CA LEU A 46 7.79 5.54 -23.03
C LEU A 46 8.17 6.44 -21.87
N ARG A 47 9.47 6.53 -21.53
CA ARG A 47 9.99 7.44 -20.51
C ARG A 47 9.56 8.89 -20.77
N PHE A 48 9.72 9.36 -22.00
CA PHE A 48 9.39 10.74 -22.36
C PHE A 48 7.88 10.94 -22.32
N TRP A 49 7.11 9.97 -22.84
CA TRP A 49 5.65 10.04 -22.86
C TRP A 49 5.06 10.06 -21.45
N ILE A 50 5.55 9.19 -20.54
CA ILE A 50 5.12 9.16 -19.14
C ILE A 50 5.56 10.44 -18.43
N SER A 51 6.78 10.93 -18.69
CA SER A 51 7.28 12.17 -18.07
C SER A 51 6.46 13.39 -18.52
N ASP A 52 6.10 13.46 -19.79
CA ASP A 52 5.28 14.53 -20.36
C ASP A 52 3.83 14.43 -19.85
N LEU A 53 3.28 13.22 -19.75
CA LEU A 53 1.99 12.98 -19.09
C LEU A 53 2.00 13.43 -17.63
N MET A 54 3.01 13.04 -16.86
CA MET A 54 3.14 13.41 -15.45
C MET A 54 3.32 14.91 -15.28
N ARG A 55 4.12 15.56 -16.14
CA ARG A 55 4.27 17.02 -16.16
C ARG A 55 2.96 17.70 -16.52
N TRP A 56 2.24 17.21 -17.52
CA TRP A 56 0.92 17.70 -17.89
C TRP A 56 -0.10 17.56 -16.74
N LEU A 57 -0.06 16.42 -16.02
CA LEU A 57 -0.97 16.12 -14.92
C LEU A 57 -0.68 16.96 -13.66
N VAL A 58 0.60 17.29 -13.41
CA VAL A 58 1.07 18.00 -12.21
C VAL A 58 1.22 19.51 -12.40
N SER A 59 1.49 19.99 -13.62
CA SER A 59 1.67 21.42 -13.87
C SER A 59 0.36 22.19 -13.72
N ASP A 60 0.42 23.34 -13.06
CA ASP A 60 -0.70 24.28 -12.82
C ASP A 60 -1.29 24.89 -14.12
N THR A 61 -0.98 24.34 -15.29
CA THR A 61 -1.71 24.64 -16.53
C THR A 61 -3.17 24.23 -16.35
N PRO A 62 -4.14 25.08 -16.77
CA PRO A 62 -5.54 24.72 -16.75
C PRO A 62 -5.75 23.49 -17.64
N SER A 63 -5.73 22.32 -17.01
CA SER A 63 -6.00 21.05 -17.67
C SER A 63 -7.41 21.11 -18.28
N ALA A 64 -7.68 20.33 -19.33
CA ALA A 64 -8.97 20.30 -20.03
C ALA A 64 -10.21 19.98 -19.15
N ILE A 65 -10.00 19.76 -17.84
CA ILE A 65 -10.99 19.56 -16.77
C ILE A 65 -11.33 20.91 -16.08
N ASN A 66 -11.25 22.03 -16.80
CA ASN A 66 -11.58 23.36 -16.27
C ASN A 66 -13.10 23.60 -16.21
N PHE A 67 -13.86 22.65 -15.66
CA PHE A 67 -15.31 22.81 -15.45
C PHE A 67 -15.60 23.67 -14.20
N THR A 68 -14.63 23.80 -13.29
CA THR A 68 -14.81 24.47 -11.98
C THR A 68 -13.53 25.09 -11.38
N ASN A 69 -12.50 25.45 -12.15
CA ASN A 69 -11.28 26.13 -11.65
C ASN A 69 -10.50 25.37 -10.54
N VAL A 70 -10.59 24.03 -10.50
CA VAL A 70 -9.87 23.16 -9.53
C VAL A 70 -8.73 22.42 -10.24
N THR A 71 -7.51 22.44 -9.67
CA THR A 71 -6.34 21.75 -10.24
C THR A 71 -6.24 20.29 -9.77
N PHE A 72 -5.67 19.38 -10.58
CA PHE A 72 -5.48 17.96 -10.21
C PHE A 72 -4.72 17.78 -8.88
N LYS A 73 -3.70 18.61 -8.64
CA LYS A 73 -2.95 18.68 -7.38
C LYS A 73 -3.83 19.03 -6.18
N GLU A 74 -4.85 19.87 -6.37
CA GLU A 74 -5.77 20.23 -5.30
C GLU A 74 -6.71 19.09 -4.98
N ILE A 75 -7.17 18.34 -6.00
CA ILE A 75 -7.99 17.14 -5.82
C ILE A 75 -7.21 16.09 -5.03
N THR A 76 -5.96 15.83 -5.40
CA THR A 76 -5.13 14.84 -4.69
C THR A 76 -4.79 15.28 -3.27
N ARG A 77 -4.52 16.57 -3.05
CA ARG A 77 -4.33 17.13 -1.69
C ARG A 77 -5.61 17.11 -0.87
N PHE A 78 -6.77 17.36 -1.47
CA PHE A 78 -8.05 17.27 -0.80
C PHE A 78 -8.34 15.83 -0.36
N LEU A 79 -8.16 14.85 -1.26
CA LEU A 79 -8.34 13.45 -0.92
C LEU A 79 -7.37 13.00 0.18
N ALA A 80 -6.11 13.43 0.09
CA ALA A 80 -5.12 13.18 1.15
C ALA A 80 -5.55 13.83 2.46
N ALA A 81 -5.97 15.10 2.45
CA ALA A 81 -6.44 15.83 3.62
C ALA A 81 -7.62 15.13 4.30
N VAL A 82 -8.61 14.66 3.54
CA VAL A 82 -9.77 13.93 4.06
C VAL A 82 -9.37 12.69 4.86
N LEU A 83 -8.25 12.05 4.50
CA LEU A 83 -7.78 10.82 5.13
C LEU A 83 -6.75 11.10 6.24
N THR A 84 -5.83 12.02 5.99
CA THR A 84 -4.69 12.34 6.87
C THR A 84 -5.10 13.18 8.07
N TYR A 85 -5.94 14.21 7.92
CA TYR A 85 -6.36 15.04 9.07
C TYR A 85 -6.99 14.24 10.21
N PRO A 86 -8.00 13.37 9.97
CA PRO A 86 -8.58 12.58 11.06
C PRO A 86 -7.61 11.52 11.58
N LEU A 87 -6.73 10.98 10.73
CA LEU A 87 -5.72 10.01 11.14
C LEU A 87 -4.69 10.63 12.08
N ASP A 88 -4.11 11.76 11.70
CA ASP A 88 -3.12 12.49 12.49
C ASP A 88 -3.72 12.92 13.83
N PHE A 89 -4.98 13.37 13.83
CA PHE A 89 -5.69 13.69 15.06
C PHE A 89 -5.74 12.50 16.04
N VAL A 90 -6.06 11.29 15.56
CA VAL A 90 -6.13 10.10 16.42
C VAL A 90 -4.73 9.64 16.84
N ILE A 91 -3.74 9.70 15.95
CA ILE A 91 -2.35 9.36 16.26
C ILE A 91 -1.79 10.29 17.34
N ASP A 92 -2.02 11.60 17.20
CA ASP A 92 -1.61 12.60 18.19
C ASP A 92 -2.32 12.39 19.53
N LEU A 93 -3.60 12.04 19.50
CA LEU A 93 -4.35 11.76 20.72
C LEU A 93 -3.84 10.50 21.45
N LEU A 94 -3.50 9.43 20.73
CA LEU A 94 -3.19 8.11 21.32
C LEU A 94 -1.70 7.79 21.47
N SER A 95 -0.83 8.38 20.64
CA SER A 95 0.56 7.95 20.44
C SER A 95 1.58 9.06 20.62
N THR A 96 1.47 10.17 19.89
CA THR A 96 2.54 11.19 19.79
C THR A 96 2.31 12.41 20.68
N GLY A 97 1.06 12.78 20.96
CA GLY A 97 0.70 14.06 21.57
C GLY A 97 0.58 15.17 20.52
N PHE A 98 -0.23 16.20 20.79
CA PHE A 98 -0.39 17.31 19.84
C PHE A 98 0.84 18.21 19.87
N ARG A 99 1.33 18.56 18.68
CA ARG A 99 2.46 19.45 18.43
C ARG A 99 2.04 20.55 17.47
N PHE A 100 2.10 21.80 17.93
CA PHE A 100 1.74 22.96 17.12
C PHE A 100 2.98 23.72 16.62
N GLU A 101 4.11 23.60 17.32
CA GLU A 101 5.40 24.16 16.92
C GLU A 101 6.29 23.07 16.28
N PRO A 102 6.86 23.29 15.08
CA PRO A 102 7.84 22.39 14.51
C PRO A 102 9.13 22.36 15.35
N GLY A 103 9.46 21.22 15.96
CA GLY A 103 10.71 21.04 16.70
C GLY A 103 10.82 19.68 17.40
N ASP A 104 12.03 19.37 17.90
CA ASP A 104 12.34 18.15 18.66
C ASP A 104 11.93 18.25 20.16
N GLY A 105 11.12 19.24 20.50
CA GLY A 105 10.67 19.50 21.86
C GLY A 105 9.64 18.48 22.39
N PRO A 106 9.38 18.52 23.71
CA PRO A 106 8.23 17.82 24.29
C PRO A 106 6.94 18.31 23.63
N ALA A 107 5.95 17.41 23.47
CA ALA A 107 4.67 17.77 22.88
C ALA A 107 3.96 18.85 23.71
N ASP A 108 3.35 19.83 23.04
CA ASP A 108 2.62 20.92 23.68
C ASP A 108 1.44 20.39 24.49
N ILE A 109 0.76 19.38 23.97
CA ILE A 109 -0.28 18.63 24.68
C ILE A 109 0.15 17.16 24.75
N PRO A 110 0.29 16.57 25.94
CA PRO A 110 0.66 15.18 26.07
C PRO A 110 -0.44 14.27 25.51
N ARG A 111 -0.01 13.13 24.96
CA ARG A 111 -0.92 12.04 24.57
C ARG A 111 -1.75 11.54 25.76
N LEU A 112 -2.84 10.85 25.46
CA LEU A 112 -3.65 10.22 26.51
C LEU A 112 -2.83 9.24 27.37
N PRO A 113 -3.01 9.24 28.70
CA PRO A 113 -2.39 8.26 29.56
C PRO A 113 -2.76 6.84 29.14
N TRP A 114 -1.78 5.94 29.11
CA TRP A 114 -2.00 4.56 28.66
C TRP A 114 -3.05 3.83 29.52
N LEU A 115 -3.13 4.14 30.83
CA LEU A 115 -4.17 3.59 31.71
C LEU A 115 -5.58 3.99 31.26
N THR A 116 -5.76 5.22 30.79
CA THR A 116 -7.06 5.71 30.31
C THR A 116 -7.46 4.95 29.05
N VAL A 117 -6.54 4.84 28.08
CA VAL A 117 -6.79 4.10 26.83
C VAL A 117 -7.05 2.62 27.09
N ALA A 118 -6.24 1.99 27.94
CA ALA A 118 -6.40 0.59 28.29
C ALA A 118 -7.68 0.33 29.08
N GLY A 119 -8.00 1.18 30.05
CA GLY A 119 -9.22 1.11 30.84
C GLY A 119 -10.47 1.26 29.97
N CYS A 120 -10.49 2.24 29.05
CA CYS A 120 -11.55 2.38 28.07
C CYS A 120 -11.68 1.13 27.18
N GLY A 121 -10.57 0.61 26.65
CA GLY A 121 -10.56 -0.60 25.81
C GLY A 121 -11.14 -1.82 26.53
N ILE A 122 -10.72 -2.07 27.77
CA ILE A 122 -11.23 -3.16 28.62
C ILE A 122 -12.71 -2.95 28.94
N TRP A 123 -13.12 -1.72 29.24
CA TRP A 123 -14.52 -1.39 29.51
C TRP A 123 -15.41 -1.61 28.29
N PHE A 124 -14.97 -1.19 27.10
CA PHE A 124 -15.67 -1.45 25.84
C PHE A 124 -15.76 -2.95 25.55
N ALA A 125 -14.66 -3.68 25.73
CA ALA A 125 -14.63 -5.14 25.58
C ALA A 125 -15.62 -5.84 26.52
N HIS A 126 -15.68 -5.40 27.78
CA HIS A 126 -16.64 -5.91 28.75
C HIS A 126 -18.09 -5.65 28.33
N ARG A 127 -18.39 -4.47 27.78
CA ARG A 127 -19.74 -4.13 27.31
C ARG A 127 -20.18 -4.92 26.08
N LEU A 128 -19.25 -5.26 25.18
CA LEU A 128 -19.57 -5.96 23.94
C LEU A 128 -19.57 -7.50 24.08
N GLY A 129 -18.66 -8.05 24.88
CA GLY A 129 -18.45 -9.51 24.98
C GLY A 129 -18.31 -10.05 26.40
N GLY A 130 -18.64 -9.25 27.42
CA GLY A 130 -18.59 -9.65 28.83
C GLY A 130 -17.18 -9.81 29.39
N MET A 131 -17.09 -10.46 30.55
CA MET A 131 -15.84 -10.59 31.31
C MET A 131 -14.74 -11.36 30.55
N HIS A 132 -15.11 -12.38 29.77
CA HIS A 132 -14.14 -13.17 29.01
C HIS A 132 -13.41 -12.32 27.96
N LEU A 133 -14.15 -11.50 27.20
CA LEU A 133 -13.54 -10.61 26.21
C LEU A 133 -12.70 -9.51 26.88
N ALA A 134 -13.17 -8.98 28.02
CA ALA A 134 -12.43 -7.99 28.80
C ALA A 134 -11.07 -8.51 29.28
N LEU A 135 -11.02 -9.78 29.75
CA LEU A 135 -9.76 -10.42 30.17
C LEU A 135 -8.80 -10.63 29.01
N ILE A 136 -9.30 -11.07 27.84
CA ILE A 136 -8.47 -11.24 26.64
C ILE A 136 -7.87 -9.89 26.23
N VAL A 137 -8.71 -8.85 26.11
CA VAL A 137 -8.26 -7.51 25.71
C VAL A 137 -7.29 -6.93 26.74
N GLY A 138 -7.59 -7.06 28.03
CA GLY A 138 -6.68 -6.64 29.10
C GLY A 138 -5.35 -7.36 29.06
N GLY A 139 -5.33 -8.67 28.80
CA GLY A 139 -4.12 -9.46 28.62
C GLY A 139 -3.29 -8.99 27.42
N CYS A 140 -3.92 -8.76 26.27
CA CYS A 140 -3.27 -8.24 25.07
C CYS A 140 -2.68 -6.84 25.27
N LEU A 141 -3.42 -5.93 25.91
CA LEU A 141 -2.94 -4.58 26.20
C LEU A 141 -1.78 -4.60 27.21
N THR A 142 -1.86 -5.47 28.22
CA THR A 142 -0.78 -5.66 29.18
C THR A 142 0.48 -6.18 28.48
N TYR A 143 0.34 -7.14 27.56
CA TYR A 143 1.44 -7.61 26.72
C TYR A 143 2.11 -6.46 25.96
N LEU A 144 1.34 -5.58 25.31
CA LEU A 144 1.92 -4.44 24.59
C LEU A 144 2.75 -3.51 25.48
N VAL A 145 2.32 -3.28 26.72
CA VAL A 145 3.07 -2.47 27.69
C VAL A 145 4.34 -3.18 28.14
N LEU A 146 4.25 -4.47 28.48
CA LEU A 146 5.40 -5.26 28.96
C LEU A 146 6.52 -5.37 27.92
N PHE A 147 6.17 -5.45 26.64
CA PHE A 147 7.12 -5.57 25.54
C PHE A 147 7.46 -4.23 24.86
N GLY A 148 6.98 -3.10 25.40
CA GLY A 148 7.27 -1.77 24.88
C GLY A 148 6.70 -1.48 23.49
N GLN A 149 5.68 -2.24 23.05
CA GLN A 149 5.05 -2.11 21.73
C GLN A 149 3.85 -1.16 21.72
N TRP A 150 3.61 -0.43 22.81
CA TRP A 150 2.46 0.46 22.97
C TRP A 150 2.35 1.49 21.83
N THR A 151 3.42 2.24 21.55
CA THR A 151 3.41 3.30 20.53
C THR A 151 3.12 2.73 19.14
N SER A 152 3.81 1.66 18.75
CA SER A 152 3.59 0.98 17.47
C SER A 152 2.15 0.46 17.34
N ALA A 153 1.61 -0.13 18.41
CA ALA A 153 0.24 -0.64 18.43
C ALA A 153 -0.81 0.49 18.41
N MET A 154 -0.56 1.62 19.06
CA MET A 154 -1.48 2.77 18.98
C MET A 154 -1.47 3.39 17.58
N MET A 155 -0.33 3.40 16.87
CA MET A 155 -0.31 3.84 15.47
C MET A 155 -1.16 2.95 14.56
N THR A 156 -1.03 1.62 14.69
CA THR A 156 -1.86 0.69 13.88
C THR A 156 -3.33 0.72 14.29
N PHE A 157 -3.63 0.85 15.58
CA PHE A 157 -5.00 1.00 16.04
C PHE A 157 -5.63 2.29 15.52
N SER A 158 -4.88 3.40 15.50
CA SER A 158 -5.34 4.69 14.95
C SER A 158 -5.68 4.57 13.46
N SER A 159 -4.82 3.91 12.69
CA SER A 159 -5.06 3.71 11.25
C SER A 159 -6.30 2.84 11.00
N ILE A 160 -6.50 1.76 11.77
CA ILE A 160 -7.70 0.93 11.68
C ILE A 160 -8.95 1.73 12.07
N LEU A 161 -8.87 2.54 13.15
CA LEU A 161 -10.00 3.32 13.66
C LEU A 161 -10.55 4.30 12.62
N ILE A 162 -9.68 4.88 11.78
CA ILE A 162 -10.07 5.80 10.70
C ILE A 162 -10.34 5.06 9.39
N ALA A 163 -9.51 4.10 9.01
CA ALA A 163 -9.64 3.39 7.74
C ALA A 163 -10.90 2.52 7.66
N VAL A 164 -11.29 1.86 8.75
CA VAL A 164 -12.45 0.96 8.75
C VAL A 164 -13.76 1.71 8.50
N PRO A 165 -14.12 2.78 9.24
CA PRO A 165 -15.35 3.52 8.95
C PRO A 165 -15.39 4.09 7.54
N ILE A 166 -14.27 4.67 7.06
CA ILE A 166 -14.18 5.19 5.69
C ILE A 166 -14.38 4.07 4.68
N GLY A 167 -13.75 2.92 4.88
CA GLY A 167 -13.89 1.74 4.04
C GLY A 167 -15.32 1.19 4.03
N VAL A 168 -16.00 1.15 5.17
CA VAL A 168 -17.40 0.70 5.29
C VAL A 168 -18.32 1.65 4.55
N VAL A 169 -18.21 2.96 4.78
CA VAL A 169 -19.04 3.97 4.10
C VAL A 169 -18.79 3.94 2.59
N GLY A 170 -17.52 3.91 2.17
CA GLY A 170 -17.14 3.83 0.77
C GLY A 170 -17.62 2.54 0.10
N GLY A 171 -17.42 1.40 0.75
CA GLY A 171 -17.83 0.09 0.26
C GLY A 171 -19.34 -0.05 0.13
N ILE A 172 -20.11 0.40 1.13
CA ILE A 172 -21.58 0.41 1.07
C ILE A 172 -22.06 1.34 -0.06
N THR A 173 -21.50 2.54 -0.17
CA THR A 173 -21.88 3.51 -1.21
C THR A 173 -21.60 2.98 -2.61
N LEU A 174 -20.41 2.42 -2.83
CA LEU A 174 -20.04 1.78 -4.10
C LEU A 174 -20.91 0.56 -4.40
N GLY A 175 -21.22 -0.26 -3.40
CA GLY A 175 -22.12 -1.41 -3.56
C GLY A 175 -23.53 -1.00 -4.00
N ILE A 176 -24.09 0.04 -3.38
CA ILE A 176 -25.41 0.59 -3.75
C ILE A 176 -25.37 1.18 -5.17
N LEU A 177 -24.31 1.91 -5.53
CA LEU A 177 -24.16 2.50 -6.87
C LEU A 177 -24.02 1.43 -7.96
N ALA A 178 -23.25 0.37 -7.71
CA ALA A 178 -23.10 -0.75 -8.62
C ALA A 178 -24.43 -1.49 -8.83
N PHE A 179 -25.23 -1.65 -7.77
CA PHE A 179 -26.57 -2.23 -7.88
C PHE A 179 -27.53 -1.34 -8.68
N ARG A 180 -27.48 -0.01 -8.49
CA ARG A 180 -28.38 0.93 -9.16
C ARG A 180 -28.04 1.18 -10.63
N PHE A 181 -26.75 1.11 -10.99
CA PHE A 181 -26.27 1.42 -12.34
C PHE A 181 -25.56 0.20 -12.94
N PRO A 182 -26.21 -0.56 -13.84
CA PRO A 182 -25.63 -1.75 -14.47
C PRO A 182 -24.32 -1.49 -15.25
N ARG A 183 -24.04 -0.24 -15.62
CA ARG A 183 -22.79 0.17 -16.26
C ARG A 183 -21.60 0.23 -15.29
N LEU A 184 -21.85 0.43 -14.00
CA LEU A 184 -20.82 0.51 -12.97
C LEU A 184 -20.45 -0.86 -12.38
N GLU A 185 -21.32 -1.87 -12.55
CA GLU A 185 -21.09 -3.22 -12.02
C GLU A 185 -19.77 -3.83 -12.52
N ARG A 186 -19.57 -3.90 -13.85
CA ARG A 186 -18.37 -4.49 -14.46
C ARG A 186 -17.05 -3.81 -14.08
N PRO A 187 -16.91 -2.48 -14.15
CA PRO A 187 -15.67 -1.84 -13.73
C PRO A 187 -15.41 -1.99 -12.24
N THR A 188 -16.44 -1.87 -11.39
CA THR A 188 -16.29 -2.05 -9.94
C THR A 188 -15.90 -3.49 -9.58
N SER A 189 -16.52 -4.51 -10.19
CA SER A 189 -16.16 -5.91 -9.95
C SER A 189 -14.71 -6.20 -10.36
N THR A 190 -14.28 -5.71 -11.53
CA THR A 190 -12.90 -5.88 -12.00
C THR A 190 -11.90 -5.26 -11.04
N LEU A 191 -12.18 -4.05 -10.55
CA LEU A 191 -11.33 -3.35 -9.58
C LEU A 191 -11.25 -4.12 -8.25
N LEU A 192 -12.38 -4.62 -7.75
CA LEU A 192 -12.42 -5.42 -6.53
C LEU A 192 -11.63 -6.73 -6.68
N ASP A 193 -11.77 -7.41 -7.83
CA ASP A 193 -11.02 -8.64 -8.12
C ASP A 193 -9.51 -8.37 -8.19
N MET A 194 -9.09 -7.23 -8.75
CA MET A 194 -7.68 -6.81 -8.74
C MET A 194 -7.19 -6.54 -7.31
N MET A 195 -7.95 -5.77 -6.52
CA MET A 195 -7.59 -5.47 -5.13
C MET A 195 -7.48 -6.71 -4.24
N GLN A 196 -8.20 -7.77 -4.56
CA GLN A 196 -8.19 -9.04 -3.83
C GLN A 196 -7.11 -10.04 -4.31
N THR A 197 -6.51 -9.81 -5.47
CA THR A 197 -5.53 -10.73 -6.08
C THR A 197 -4.10 -10.21 -6.08
N VAL A 198 -3.88 -8.91 -5.86
CA VAL A 198 -2.52 -8.35 -5.73
C VAL A 198 -1.92 -8.81 -4.39
N PRO A 199 -0.79 -9.56 -4.41
CA PRO A 199 -0.07 -9.88 -3.19
C PRO A 199 0.54 -8.61 -2.62
N VAL A 200 0.34 -8.39 -1.31
CA VAL A 200 0.95 -7.30 -0.53
C VAL A 200 2.46 -7.51 -0.41
#